data_AF-A0A8T6HL64-F1
#
_entry.id   AF-A0A8T6HL64-F1
#
_cell.length_a   1.000
_cell.length_b   1.000
_cell.length_c   1.000
_cell.angle_alpha   90.00
_cell.angle_beta   90.00
_cell.angle_gamma   90.00
#
_symmetry.space_group_name_H-M   'P 1'
#
loop_
_entity.id
_entity.type
_entity.pdbx_description
1 polymer ?
#
loop_
_entity_poly.entity_id
_entity_poly.type
_entity_poly.pdbx_seq_one_letter_code
_entity_poly.pdbx_strand_id
1 'polypeptide(L)'
;MLDRPAAAKTGTAGDPGKDDVRRDYWTMGYTPHLVVGVWIGNADESPMTGGSSVQTAGLIWNRFMRSAHEGVTAEAFTEPDGIHRSLVYAPAANVHAAVQPDSSLHNPCSSPREELFVSARVAPPLDNFICYEVEVDRRTLQRATVDTPEDYRQQGVWLEPPAVSRRGATALDPIAVEWLRRNRVAYLQPGTVDEADAPVRFDTPGDAAIIERGEVLITGRAHSSDLIGWTLTARRLGSEDVATIATGSRSVDGGVLARWDSSEIAGGVYEVSLELMDAYLGSISETIMIGLPEQPSVSGLESETAESE
;
A
#
# COMPACT_ATOMS: atom_id res chain seq x y z
N MET A 1 24.24 -22.45 -14.68
CA MET A 1 22.89 -22.83 -15.18
C MET A 1 23.05 -24.03 -16.11
N LEU A 2 22.08 -24.94 -16.20
CA LEU A 2 22.11 -26.00 -17.23
C LEU A 2 21.88 -25.34 -18.59
N ASP A 3 22.71 -25.67 -19.57
CA ASP A 3 22.59 -25.14 -20.94
C ASP A 3 21.67 -26.04 -21.79
N ARG A 4 20.48 -26.33 -21.26
CA ARG A 4 19.43 -27.14 -21.91
C ARG A 4 18.10 -27.00 -21.18
N PRO A 5 16.97 -27.31 -21.85
CA PRO A 5 15.66 -27.39 -21.20
C PRO A 5 15.67 -28.39 -20.03
N ALA A 6 15.28 -27.92 -18.86
CA ALA A 6 15.14 -28.74 -17.66
C ALA A 6 14.11 -28.09 -16.73
N ALA A 7 13.41 -28.91 -15.95
CA ALA A 7 12.50 -28.47 -14.90
C ALA A 7 12.92 -29.08 -13.57
N ALA A 8 12.85 -28.31 -12.50
CA ALA A 8 13.19 -28.79 -11.16
C ALA A 8 12.32 -28.13 -10.09
N LYS A 9 12.06 -28.86 -9.02
CA LYS A 9 11.37 -28.38 -7.84
C LYS A 9 12.16 -28.73 -6.59
N THR A 10 12.34 -27.72 -5.74
CA THR A 10 12.90 -27.88 -4.40
C THR A 10 11.84 -28.27 -3.38
N GLY A 11 12.22 -29.05 -2.38
CA GLY A 11 11.39 -29.35 -1.21
C GLY A 11 12.21 -29.21 0.06
N THR A 12 11.62 -28.63 1.10
CA THR A 12 12.22 -28.54 2.44
C THR A 12 11.25 -29.17 3.42
N ALA A 13 11.68 -30.19 4.17
CA ALA A 13 10.88 -30.74 5.26
C ALA A 13 11.42 -30.25 6.61
N GLY A 14 10.51 -29.95 7.52
CA GLY A 14 10.80 -29.39 8.84
C GLY A 14 9.57 -29.49 9.74
N ASP A 15 9.74 -29.20 11.04
CA ASP A 15 8.62 -29.16 11.98
C ASP A 15 7.74 -27.94 11.68
N PRO A 16 6.44 -28.10 11.32
CA PRO A 16 5.57 -27.00 10.92
C PRO A 16 5.34 -25.91 11.99
N GLY A 17 5.85 -26.10 13.21
CA GLY A 17 5.81 -25.11 14.30
C GLY A 17 7.16 -24.49 14.67
N LYS A 18 8.24 -24.79 13.92
CA LYS A 18 9.59 -24.25 14.19
C LYS A 18 10.27 -23.89 12.89
N ASP A 19 10.15 -22.62 12.50
CA ASP A 19 10.62 -22.07 11.22
C ASP A 19 12.12 -22.30 10.93
N ASP A 20 12.90 -22.66 11.95
CA ASP A 20 14.32 -22.95 11.84
C ASP A 20 14.71 -24.44 11.85
N VAL A 21 13.77 -25.34 12.11
CA VAL A 21 14.06 -26.78 12.16
C VAL A 21 13.83 -27.40 10.79
N ARG A 22 14.91 -27.48 10.01
CA ARG A 22 14.94 -28.17 8.70
C ARG A 22 15.55 -29.56 8.91
N ARG A 23 14.91 -30.61 8.40
CA ARG A 23 15.40 -31.99 8.50
C ARG A 23 15.84 -32.55 7.15
N ASP A 24 15.13 -32.17 6.10
CA ASP A 24 15.37 -32.71 4.77
C ASP A 24 15.39 -31.63 3.71
N TYR A 25 16.34 -31.77 2.80
CA TYR A 25 16.42 -31.00 1.58
C TYR A 25 16.27 -31.92 0.38
N TRP A 26 15.29 -31.61 -0.47
CA TRP A 26 14.98 -32.33 -1.68
C TRP A 26 15.16 -31.44 -2.91
N THR A 27 15.63 -32.03 -3.99
CA THR A 27 15.45 -31.50 -5.34
C THR A 27 15.07 -32.62 -6.27
N MET A 28 13.89 -32.50 -6.87
CA MET A 28 13.41 -33.40 -7.91
C MET A 28 13.41 -32.61 -9.22
N GLY A 29 13.94 -33.18 -10.28
CA GLY A 29 13.94 -32.52 -11.58
C GLY A 29 14.21 -33.46 -12.73
N TYR A 30 13.98 -32.96 -13.94
CA TYR A 30 14.04 -33.77 -15.14
C TYR A 30 14.43 -32.97 -16.38
N THR A 31 14.94 -33.70 -17.37
CA THR A 31 15.07 -33.33 -18.79
C THR A 31 14.22 -34.29 -19.62
N PRO A 32 14.08 -34.13 -20.95
CA PRO A 32 13.41 -35.13 -21.78
C PRO A 32 14.01 -36.55 -21.70
N HIS A 33 15.27 -36.68 -21.25
CA HIS A 33 15.99 -37.97 -21.22
C HIS A 33 16.15 -38.58 -19.84
N LEU A 34 16.06 -37.78 -18.77
CA LEU A 34 16.49 -38.21 -17.45
C LEU A 34 15.67 -37.54 -16.34
N VAL A 35 15.24 -38.34 -15.37
CA VAL A 35 14.62 -37.90 -14.12
C VAL A 35 15.58 -38.18 -12.98
N VAL A 36 15.81 -37.20 -12.12
CA VAL A 36 16.71 -37.32 -10.96
C VAL A 36 16.09 -36.68 -9.73
N GLY A 37 16.14 -37.43 -8.63
CA GLY A 37 15.88 -36.92 -7.29
C GLY A 37 17.15 -36.89 -6.46
N VAL A 38 17.36 -35.82 -5.71
CA VAL A 38 18.42 -35.70 -4.70
C VAL A 38 17.78 -35.40 -3.36
N TRP A 39 18.14 -36.20 -2.37
CA TRP A 39 17.85 -35.97 -0.97
C TRP A 39 19.13 -35.73 -0.19
N ILE A 40 19.05 -34.83 0.77
CA ILE A 40 20.06 -34.64 1.81
C ILE A 40 19.32 -34.51 3.14
N GLY A 41 19.73 -35.29 4.12
CA GLY A 41 19.24 -35.27 5.49
C GLY A 41 20.13 -36.10 6.39
N ASN A 42 19.94 -35.97 7.70
CA ASN A 42 20.61 -36.83 8.66
C ASN A 42 19.83 -38.15 8.78
N ALA A 43 20.53 -39.29 8.69
CA ALA A 43 19.89 -40.61 8.73
C ALA A 43 19.20 -40.92 10.07
N ASP A 44 19.55 -40.19 11.14
CA ASP A 44 18.94 -40.27 12.47
C ASP A 44 17.82 -39.24 12.69
N GLU A 45 17.38 -38.56 11.62
CA GLU A 45 16.37 -37.50 11.62
C GLU A 45 16.72 -36.27 12.47
N SER A 46 17.97 -36.15 12.93
CA SER A 46 18.42 -34.95 13.62
C SER A 46 18.32 -33.73 12.71
N PRO A 47 18.00 -32.53 13.24
CA PRO A 47 17.92 -31.32 12.42
C PRO A 47 19.21 -31.05 11.66
N MET A 48 19.07 -30.64 10.40
CA MET A 48 20.17 -30.12 9.60
C MET A 48 20.54 -28.71 10.07
N THR A 49 21.83 -28.40 10.11
CA THR A 49 22.32 -27.06 10.46
C THR A 49 22.50 -26.20 9.21
N GLY A 50 21.67 -25.18 9.07
CA GLY A 50 21.76 -24.19 8.00
C GLY A 50 21.46 -24.71 6.59
N GLY A 51 21.59 -23.80 5.61
CA GLY A 51 21.36 -24.07 4.20
C GLY A 51 19.89 -24.01 3.76
N SER A 52 19.69 -24.27 2.47
CA SER A 52 18.37 -24.38 1.83
C SER A 52 18.45 -25.47 0.77
N SER A 53 17.30 -26.01 0.35
CA SER A 53 17.28 -27.04 -0.70
C SER A 53 17.90 -26.58 -2.01
N VAL A 54 17.89 -25.28 -2.31
CA VAL A 54 18.58 -24.71 -3.47
C VAL A 54 20.10 -24.82 -3.31
N GLN A 55 20.62 -24.49 -2.12
CA GLN A 55 22.05 -24.47 -1.83
C GLN A 55 22.66 -25.85 -1.56
N THR A 56 21.83 -26.86 -1.27
CA THR A 56 22.28 -28.22 -0.92
C THR A 56 21.90 -29.21 -2.02
N ALA A 57 20.70 -29.81 -1.96
CA ALA A 57 20.23 -30.82 -2.88
C ALA A 57 20.21 -30.31 -4.34
N GLY A 58 19.86 -29.03 -4.53
CA GLY A 58 19.81 -28.38 -5.83
C GLY A 58 21.17 -28.26 -6.52
N LEU A 59 22.24 -28.00 -5.75
CA LEU A 59 23.59 -27.95 -6.31
C LEU A 59 24.10 -29.34 -6.70
N ILE A 60 23.82 -30.37 -5.90
CA ILE A 60 24.17 -31.75 -6.26
C ILE A 60 23.40 -32.18 -7.50
N TRP A 61 22.09 -31.92 -7.55
CA TRP A 61 21.25 -32.19 -8.71
C TRP A 61 21.81 -31.49 -9.96
N ASN A 62 22.17 -30.21 -9.86
CA ASN A 62 22.73 -29.47 -10.99
C ASN A 62 24.05 -30.07 -11.49
N ARG A 63 24.98 -30.40 -10.58
CA ARG A 63 26.28 -30.99 -10.94
C ARG A 63 26.12 -32.37 -11.56
N PHE A 64 25.27 -33.22 -10.98
CA PHE A 64 24.98 -34.54 -11.53
C PHE A 64 24.36 -34.43 -12.92
N MET A 65 23.33 -33.59 -13.09
CA MET A 65 22.68 -33.41 -14.39
C MET A 65 23.64 -32.89 -15.45
N ARG A 66 24.59 -32.01 -15.11
CA ARG A 66 25.63 -31.56 -16.06
C ARG A 66 26.51 -32.73 -16.53
N SER A 67 27.02 -33.53 -15.60
CA SER A 67 27.90 -34.66 -15.91
C SER A 67 27.15 -35.77 -16.65
N ALA A 68 25.94 -36.12 -16.21
CA ALA A 68 25.12 -37.16 -16.84
C ALA A 68 24.70 -36.83 -18.29
N HIS A 69 24.79 -35.56 -18.69
CA HIS A 69 24.44 -35.10 -20.03
C HIS A 69 25.64 -34.71 -20.89
N GLU A 70 26.87 -34.99 -20.44
CA GLU A 70 28.06 -34.81 -21.28
C GLU A 70 27.95 -35.70 -22.53
N GLY A 71 28.10 -35.08 -23.72
CA GLY A 71 27.94 -35.77 -25.00
C GLY A 71 26.49 -36.11 -25.40
N VAL A 72 25.49 -35.77 -24.58
CA VAL A 72 24.07 -35.97 -24.91
C VAL A 72 23.50 -34.68 -25.51
N THR A 73 23.03 -34.76 -26.76
CA THR A 73 22.34 -33.65 -27.44
C THR A 73 21.16 -33.15 -26.60
N ALA A 74 20.98 -31.83 -26.51
CA ALA A 74 19.86 -31.26 -25.80
C ALA A 74 18.58 -31.37 -26.63
N GLU A 75 17.52 -31.93 -26.04
CA GLU A 75 16.18 -31.94 -26.61
C GLU A 75 15.25 -30.97 -25.87
N ALA A 76 14.26 -30.45 -26.61
CA ALA A 76 13.19 -29.63 -26.04
C ALA A 76 12.02 -30.51 -25.57
N PHE A 77 11.27 -30.03 -24.58
CA PHE A 77 9.98 -30.63 -24.26
C PHE A 77 9.02 -30.42 -25.43
N THR A 78 8.40 -31.50 -25.89
CA THR A 78 7.36 -31.42 -26.92
C THR A 78 6.09 -30.88 -26.26
N GLU A 79 5.56 -29.77 -26.77
CA GLU A 79 4.26 -29.25 -26.33
C GLU A 79 3.17 -30.26 -26.74
N PRO A 80 2.34 -30.75 -25.80
CA PRO A 80 1.28 -31.67 -26.12
C PRO A 80 0.13 -30.97 -26.87
N ASP A 81 -0.66 -31.73 -27.60
CA ASP A 81 -1.90 -31.23 -28.20
C ASP A 81 -2.87 -30.70 -27.13
N GLY A 82 -3.69 -29.72 -27.48
CA GLY A 82 -4.72 -29.16 -26.58
C GLY A 82 -4.22 -28.09 -25.60
N ILE A 83 -2.97 -27.63 -25.75
CA ILE A 83 -2.48 -26.44 -25.07
C ILE A 83 -2.94 -25.18 -25.80
N HIS A 84 -3.55 -24.27 -25.06
CA HIS A 84 -4.01 -22.97 -25.54
C HIS A 84 -3.23 -21.85 -24.87
N ARG A 85 -2.79 -20.86 -25.65
CA ARG A 85 -2.22 -19.61 -25.15
C ARG A 85 -3.32 -18.59 -24.96
N SER A 86 -3.26 -17.88 -23.84
CA SER A 86 -4.20 -16.80 -23.56
C SER A 86 -3.49 -15.65 -22.86
N LEU A 87 -3.90 -14.43 -23.18
CA LEU A 87 -3.51 -13.26 -22.42
C LEU A 87 -4.25 -13.25 -21.09
N VAL A 88 -3.52 -13.02 -20.00
CA VAL A 88 -4.03 -12.88 -18.64
C VAL A 88 -3.47 -11.63 -17.98
N TYR A 89 -4.29 -11.00 -17.14
CA TYR A 89 -3.84 -9.93 -16.25
C TYR A 89 -3.44 -10.47 -14.87
N ALA A 90 -2.56 -9.76 -14.18
CA ALA A 90 -2.17 -10.07 -12.82
C ALA A 90 -2.12 -8.78 -11.97
N PRO A 91 -2.96 -8.65 -10.93
CA PRO A 91 -3.82 -9.69 -10.35
C PRO A 91 -5.20 -9.78 -11.06
N ALA A 92 -5.83 -10.95 -10.97
CA ALA A 92 -7.17 -11.22 -11.50
C ALA A 92 -7.92 -12.20 -10.59
N ALA A 93 -9.25 -12.05 -10.42
CA ALA A 93 -10.03 -13.00 -9.61
C ALA A 93 -10.07 -14.39 -10.26
N ASN A 94 -10.09 -14.42 -11.59
CA ASN A 94 -10.12 -15.65 -12.37
C ASN A 94 -9.08 -15.57 -13.49
N VAL A 95 -8.15 -16.52 -13.48
CA VAL A 95 -7.09 -16.67 -14.49
C VAL A 95 -7.65 -17.08 -15.86
N HIS A 96 -8.94 -17.39 -15.93
CA HIS A 96 -9.60 -17.77 -17.17
C HIS A 96 -9.89 -16.62 -18.12
N ALA A 97 -9.80 -15.36 -17.69
CA ALA A 97 -10.11 -14.20 -18.52
C ALA A 97 -9.08 -14.07 -19.66
N ALA A 98 -9.33 -14.80 -20.74
CA ALA A 98 -8.75 -14.52 -22.03
C ALA A 98 -9.17 -13.12 -22.42
N VAL A 99 -8.23 -12.19 -22.35
CA VAL A 99 -8.42 -10.85 -22.89
C VAL A 99 -8.72 -11.03 -24.37
N GLN A 100 -9.94 -10.71 -24.78
CA GLN A 100 -10.23 -10.63 -26.21
C GLN A 100 -9.38 -9.49 -26.77
N PRO A 101 -8.60 -9.70 -27.85
CA PRO A 101 -7.68 -8.69 -28.37
C PRO A 101 -8.36 -7.38 -28.82
N ASP A 102 -9.69 -7.38 -28.99
CA ASP A 102 -10.51 -6.22 -29.34
C ASP A 102 -11.21 -5.56 -28.13
N SER A 103 -11.06 -6.13 -26.94
CA SER A 103 -11.74 -5.60 -25.77
C SER A 103 -11.10 -4.30 -25.33
N SER A 104 -11.91 -3.26 -25.17
CA SER A 104 -11.55 -2.00 -24.49
C SER A 104 -11.25 -2.19 -23.00
N LEU A 105 -11.01 -3.42 -22.55
CA LEU A 105 -10.89 -3.80 -21.16
C LEU A 105 -9.42 -3.71 -20.74
N HIS A 106 -9.08 -2.55 -20.18
CA HIS A 106 -7.80 -2.29 -19.56
C HIS A 106 -7.85 -2.73 -18.09
N ASN A 107 -6.91 -3.56 -17.65
CA ASN A 107 -6.66 -3.75 -16.21
C ASN A 107 -5.62 -2.70 -15.78
N PRO A 108 -5.97 -1.76 -14.90
CA PRO A 108 -5.07 -0.68 -14.52
C PRO A 108 -3.89 -1.13 -13.64
N CYS A 109 -3.94 -2.35 -13.08
CA CYS A 109 -2.86 -2.90 -12.26
C CYS A 109 -1.71 -3.51 -13.08
N SER A 110 -1.93 -3.92 -14.33
CA SER A 110 -0.89 -4.64 -15.10
C SER A 110 -1.13 -4.66 -16.61
N SER A 111 -0.02 -4.78 -17.34
CA SER A 111 -0.10 -5.23 -18.74
C SER A 111 -0.41 -6.72 -18.81
N PRO A 112 -1.14 -7.18 -19.84
CA PRO A 112 -1.43 -8.60 -19.98
C PRO A 112 -0.15 -9.38 -20.31
N ARG A 113 -0.08 -10.62 -19.83
CA ARG A 113 0.98 -11.60 -20.16
C ARG A 113 0.38 -12.85 -20.77
N GLU A 114 1.13 -13.51 -21.65
CA GLU A 114 0.70 -14.80 -22.21
C GLU A 114 0.90 -15.93 -21.18
N GLU A 115 -0.08 -16.83 -21.08
CA GLU A 115 -0.04 -18.01 -20.22
C GLU A 115 -0.64 -19.24 -20.94
N LEU A 116 -0.26 -20.45 -20.50
CA LEU A 116 -0.66 -21.73 -21.11
C LEU A 116 -1.80 -22.43 -20.34
N PHE A 117 -2.79 -22.98 -21.06
CA PHE A 117 -3.95 -23.67 -20.50
C PHE A 117 -4.23 -25.02 -21.18
N VAL A 118 -4.64 -26.03 -20.40
CA VAL A 118 -4.88 -27.42 -20.85
C VAL A 118 -6.27 -27.63 -21.51
N SER A 119 -7.12 -26.60 -21.57
CA SER A 119 -8.37 -26.62 -22.35
C SER A 119 -8.91 -25.22 -22.53
N ALA A 120 -9.59 -24.95 -23.65
CA ALA A 120 -10.42 -23.76 -23.85
C ALA A 120 -11.70 -23.84 -23.01
N ARG A 121 -11.58 -23.93 -21.68
CA ARG A 121 -12.69 -23.57 -20.81
C ARG A 121 -12.83 -22.06 -20.92
N VAL A 122 -13.79 -21.65 -21.74
CA VAL A 122 -14.27 -20.28 -21.86
C VAL A 122 -14.49 -19.76 -20.44
N ALA A 123 -13.75 -18.70 -20.10
CA ALA A 123 -13.94 -17.98 -18.86
C ALA A 123 -15.40 -17.58 -18.68
N PRO A 124 -15.93 -17.58 -17.45
CA PRO A 124 -17.07 -16.74 -17.13
C PRO A 124 -16.75 -15.27 -17.49
N PRO A 125 -17.78 -14.42 -17.67
CA PRO A 125 -17.64 -13.09 -18.24
C PRO A 125 -16.58 -12.22 -17.56
N LEU A 126 -16.16 -11.23 -18.34
CA LEU A 126 -15.14 -10.20 -18.11
C LEU A 126 -15.31 -9.38 -16.82
N ASP A 127 -16.33 -9.65 -16.03
CA ASP A 127 -16.71 -8.91 -14.83
C ASP A 127 -15.84 -9.28 -13.61
N ASN A 128 -14.88 -10.21 -13.77
CA ASN A 128 -14.00 -10.71 -12.72
C ASN A 128 -12.67 -9.94 -12.60
N PHE A 129 -12.68 -8.64 -12.89
CA PHE A 129 -11.56 -7.80 -12.52
C PHE A 129 -11.64 -7.54 -11.02
N ILE A 130 -10.51 -7.71 -10.35
CA ILE A 130 -10.36 -7.29 -8.96
C ILE A 130 -9.62 -5.98 -8.89
N CYS A 131 -9.47 -5.27 -10.02
CA CYS A 131 -8.67 -4.07 -10.14
C CYS A 131 -9.41 -3.05 -11.01
N TYR A 132 -9.64 -1.85 -10.48
CA TYR A 132 -10.48 -0.81 -11.08
C TYR A 132 -9.80 0.55 -11.02
N GLU A 133 -10.06 1.44 -11.98
CA GLU A 133 -9.78 2.87 -11.82
C GLU A 133 -10.96 3.51 -11.11
N VAL A 134 -10.72 4.15 -9.97
CA VAL A 134 -11.74 4.84 -9.19
C VAL A 134 -11.17 6.12 -8.60
N GLU A 135 -12.05 7.06 -8.28
CA GLU A 135 -11.69 8.12 -7.35
C GLU A 135 -11.53 7.53 -5.96
N VAL A 136 -10.44 7.90 -5.30
CA VAL A 136 -10.16 7.59 -3.90
C VAL A 136 -10.13 8.88 -3.09
N ASP A 137 -10.65 8.83 -1.87
CA ASP A 137 -10.45 9.88 -0.87
C ASP A 137 -9.01 9.80 -0.38
N ARG A 138 -8.15 10.77 -0.71
CA ARG A 138 -6.73 10.76 -0.32
C ARG A 138 -6.50 10.78 1.19
N ARG A 139 -7.51 11.15 1.98
CA ARG A 139 -7.45 11.14 3.45
C ARG A 139 -7.69 9.76 4.03
N THR A 140 -8.53 8.93 3.41
CA THR A 140 -8.85 7.59 3.94
C THR A 140 -8.28 6.47 3.06
N LEU A 141 -7.79 6.84 1.87
CA LEU A 141 -7.42 5.99 0.74
C LEU A 141 -8.57 5.09 0.25
N GLN A 142 -9.79 5.31 0.74
CA GLN A 142 -10.98 4.55 0.35
C GLN A 142 -11.56 5.07 -0.94
N ARG A 143 -12.39 4.26 -1.60
CA ARG A 143 -13.18 4.72 -2.74
C ARG A 143 -13.97 5.98 -2.31
N ALA A 144 -13.78 7.07 -3.05
CA ALA A 144 -14.48 8.31 -2.80
C ALA A 144 -15.99 8.07 -2.89
N THR A 145 -16.73 8.59 -1.92
CA THR A 145 -18.20 8.57 -1.92
C THR A 145 -18.71 9.88 -2.50
N VAL A 146 -20.03 10.00 -2.64
CA VAL A 146 -20.66 11.27 -3.00
C VAL A 146 -20.35 12.39 -2.00
N ASP A 147 -20.05 12.04 -0.75
CA ASP A 147 -19.77 12.97 0.34
C ASP A 147 -18.29 13.35 0.44
N THR A 148 -17.40 12.67 -0.28
CA THR A 148 -15.97 13.05 -0.33
C THR A 148 -15.84 14.41 -1.02
N PRO A 149 -15.28 15.45 -0.36
CA PRO A 149 -15.05 16.75 -0.99
C PRO A 149 -14.12 16.64 -2.20
N GLU A 150 -14.35 17.45 -3.25
CA GLU A 150 -13.58 17.36 -4.52
C GLU A 150 -12.08 17.48 -4.31
N ASP A 151 -11.64 18.37 -3.42
CA ASP A 151 -10.22 18.55 -3.11
C ASP A 151 -9.61 17.26 -2.56
N TYR A 152 -10.37 16.38 -1.93
CA TYR A 152 -9.86 15.12 -1.38
C TYR A 152 -9.98 13.95 -2.35
N ARG A 153 -10.51 14.13 -3.56
CA ARG A 153 -10.59 13.06 -4.56
C ARG A 153 -9.34 13.00 -5.41
N GLN A 154 -8.81 11.78 -5.57
CA GLN A 154 -7.69 11.50 -6.47
C GLN A 154 -8.02 10.28 -7.33
N GLN A 155 -7.63 10.31 -8.60
CA GLN A 155 -7.68 9.10 -9.42
C GLN A 155 -6.67 8.08 -8.91
N GLY A 156 -7.15 6.87 -8.63
CA GLY A 156 -6.36 5.78 -8.09
C GLY A 156 -6.79 4.43 -8.64
N VAL A 157 -5.98 3.42 -8.36
CA VAL A 157 -6.29 2.02 -8.66
C VAL A 157 -6.86 1.37 -7.41
N TRP A 158 -7.94 0.61 -7.55
CA TRP A 158 -8.65 -0.07 -6.47
C TRP A 158 -8.64 -1.57 -6.67
N LEU A 159 -8.08 -2.30 -5.70
CA LEU A 159 -8.07 -3.75 -5.72
C LEU A 159 -9.22 -4.33 -4.85
N GLU A 160 -10.23 -4.94 -5.47
CA GLU A 160 -11.32 -5.65 -4.78
C GLU A 160 -11.12 -7.17 -4.89
N PRO A 161 -10.39 -7.83 -3.97
CA PRO A 161 -10.22 -9.29 -4.02
C PRO A 161 -11.60 -9.97 -3.99
N PRO A 162 -11.78 -11.12 -4.68
CA PRO A 162 -13.08 -11.79 -4.66
C PRO A 162 -13.40 -12.19 -3.22
N ALA A 163 -14.68 -12.15 -2.83
CA ALA A 163 -15.20 -12.38 -1.47
C ALA A 163 -14.84 -13.74 -0.81
N VAL A 164 -13.97 -14.52 -1.45
CA VAL A 164 -13.30 -15.70 -0.88
C VAL A 164 -12.10 -15.27 -0.01
N SER A 165 -12.26 -14.23 0.83
CA SER A 165 -11.42 -14.11 2.01
C SER A 165 -11.83 -15.25 2.95
N ARG A 166 -11.04 -16.33 2.91
CA ARG A 166 -11.23 -17.51 3.76
C ARG A 166 -11.51 -17.05 5.20
N ARG A 167 -12.66 -17.47 5.75
CA ARG A 167 -12.97 -17.42 7.20
C ARG A 167 -12.72 -16.05 7.86
N GLY A 168 -13.50 -15.04 7.52
CA GLY A 168 -13.59 -13.81 8.33
C GLY A 168 -12.33 -12.94 8.35
N ALA A 169 -11.42 -13.10 7.39
CA ALA A 169 -10.29 -12.19 7.22
C ALA A 169 -10.77 -10.87 6.58
N THR A 170 -10.63 -9.78 7.32
CA THR A 170 -10.87 -8.38 6.89
C THR A 170 -9.63 -7.74 6.24
N ALA A 171 -8.54 -8.50 6.08
CA ALA A 171 -7.25 -8.00 5.64
C ALA A 171 -6.75 -8.72 4.37
N LEU A 172 -6.07 -7.98 3.48
CA LEU A 172 -5.33 -8.55 2.34
C LEU A 172 -4.14 -9.38 2.84
N ASP A 173 -3.78 -10.44 2.11
CA ASP A 173 -2.58 -11.24 2.38
C ASP A 173 -1.31 -10.34 2.35
N PRO A 174 -0.41 -10.41 3.35
CA PRO A 174 0.81 -9.60 3.40
C PRO A 174 1.72 -9.71 2.16
N ILE A 175 1.69 -10.84 1.45
CA ILE A 175 2.44 -11.04 0.20
C ILE A 175 1.81 -10.21 -0.93
N ALA A 176 0.48 -10.11 -0.97
CA ALA A 176 -0.23 -9.28 -1.94
C ALA A 176 0.04 -7.79 -1.67
N VAL A 177 -0.02 -7.38 -0.41
CA VAL A 177 0.35 -6.04 0.09
C VAL A 177 1.77 -5.66 -0.38
N GLU A 178 2.74 -6.54 -0.18
CA GLU A 178 4.12 -6.35 -0.64
C GLU A 178 4.23 -6.21 -2.16
N TRP A 179 3.51 -7.03 -2.92
CA TRP A 179 3.51 -6.97 -4.37
C TRP A 179 2.95 -5.64 -4.86
N LEU A 180 1.82 -5.18 -4.31
CA LEU A 180 1.18 -3.92 -4.70
C LEU A 180 2.11 -2.74 -4.46
N ARG A 181 2.78 -2.69 -3.31
CA ARG A 181 3.77 -1.66 -3.00
C ARG A 181 4.94 -1.66 -4.00
N ARG A 182 5.51 -2.83 -4.31
CA ARG A 182 6.63 -2.93 -5.28
C ARG A 182 6.25 -2.45 -6.68
N ASN A 183 4.98 -2.62 -7.06
CA ASN A 183 4.48 -2.23 -8.37
C ASN A 183 3.82 -0.84 -8.37
N ARG A 184 3.92 -0.09 -7.27
CA ARG A 184 3.31 1.25 -7.10
C ARG A 184 1.81 1.27 -7.40
N VAL A 185 1.13 0.19 -7.05
CA VAL A 185 -0.34 0.09 -7.16
C VAL A 185 -0.93 0.57 -5.85
N ALA A 186 -1.71 1.66 -5.86
CA ALA A 186 -2.48 2.05 -4.68
C ALA A 186 -3.47 0.93 -4.32
N TYR A 187 -3.64 0.61 -3.04
CA TYR A 187 -4.59 -0.41 -2.59
C TYR A 187 -5.00 -0.17 -1.15
N LEU A 188 -6.18 -0.68 -0.80
CA LEU A 188 -6.65 -0.76 0.58
C LEU A 188 -7.02 -2.17 0.98
N GLN A 189 -6.90 -2.45 2.29
CA GLN A 189 -7.50 -3.64 2.89
C GLN A 189 -9.02 -3.46 3.06
N PRO A 190 -9.84 -4.51 2.91
CA PRO A 190 -11.27 -4.44 3.16
C PRO A 190 -11.61 -4.23 4.65
N GLY A 191 -11.56 -2.98 5.08
CA GLY A 191 -12.02 -2.54 6.39
C GLY A 191 -12.34 -1.05 6.29
N THR A 192 -13.43 -0.63 6.91
CA THR A 192 -13.69 0.79 7.15
C THR A 192 -12.50 1.32 7.95
N VAL A 193 -11.57 2.00 7.30
CA VAL A 193 -10.74 3.00 7.99
C VAL A 193 -11.76 3.95 8.59
N ASP A 194 -11.92 3.86 9.91
CA ASP A 194 -12.73 4.79 10.69
C ASP A 194 -12.18 6.21 10.39
N GLU A 195 -12.98 7.27 10.40
CA GLU A 195 -12.44 8.64 10.25
C GLU A 195 -11.39 8.92 11.36
N ALA A 196 -11.46 8.17 12.45
CA ALA A 196 -10.45 8.10 13.49
C ALA A 196 -9.04 7.69 12.98
N ASP A 197 -8.94 7.03 11.82
CA ASP A 197 -7.72 6.47 11.23
C ASP A 197 -7.17 7.21 10.00
N ALA A 198 -7.73 8.37 9.65
CA ALA A 198 -7.14 9.22 8.61
C ALA A 198 -5.69 9.63 8.96
N PRO A 199 -4.72 9.59 8.01
CA PRO A 199 -3.33 9.99 8.24
C PRO A 199 -3.19 11.44 8.71
N VAL A 200 -4.11 12.29 8.29
CA VAL A 200 -4.20 13.69 8.66
C VAL A 200 -5.59 13.97 9.21
N ARG A 201 -5.67 14.49 10.44
CA ARG A 201 -6.93 14.91 11.07
C ARG A 201 -6.71 16.06 12.05
N PHE A 202 -7.62 17.04 12.12
CA PHE A 202 -7.77 17.96 13.26
C PHE A 202 -8.72 17.41 14.33
N ASP A 203 -8.26 17.40 15.58
CA ASP A 203 -9.11 17.09 16.74
C ASP A 203 -9.61 18.38 17.41
N THR A 204 -8.77 19.41 17.49
CA THR A 204 -9.11 20.73 18.03
C THR A 204 -8.13 21.76 17.45
N PRO A 205 -8.59 22.97 17.06
CA PRO A 205 -9.98 23.37 16.97
C PRO A 205 -10.74 22.63 15.85
N GLY A 206 -12.06 22.53 15.98
CA GLY A 206 -12.91 22.02 14.91
C GLY A 206 -13.11 23.06 13.80
N ASP A 207 -13.61 22.61 12.66
CA ASP A 207 -13.96 23.51 11.55
C ASP A 207 -15.02 24.55 11.96
N ALA A 208 -14.88 25.76 11.42
CA ALA A 208 -15.62 26.98 11.75
C ALA A 208 -15.57 27.44 13.21
N ALA A 209 -14.63 26.93 14.04
CA ALA A 209 -14.53 27.34 15.43
C ALA A 209 -14.08 28.81 15.59
N ILE A 210 -14.68 29.51 16.56
CA ILE A 210 -14.24 30.85 16.97
C ILE A 210 -13.32 30.67 18.18
N ILE A 211 -12.08 31.14 18.05
CA ILE A 211 -11.03 30.92 19.04
C ILE A 211 -10.78 32.20 19.83
N GLU A 212 -10.74 32.07 21.16
CA GLU A 212 -10.34 33.17 22.04
C GLU A 212 -8.88 33.54 21.78
N ARG A 213 -8.58 34.84 21.85
CA ARG A 213 -7.20 35.33 21.68
C ARG A 213 -6.29 34.78 22.79
N GLY A 214 -5.07 34.45 22.41
CA GLY A 214 -4.06 33.86 23.30
C GLY A 214 -3.42 32.62 22.69
N GLU A 215 -3.02 31.68 23.54
CA GLU A 215 -2.46 30.41 23.10
C GLU A 215 -3.57 29.50 22.54
N VAL A 216 -3.52 29.24 21.24
CA VAL A 216 -4.37 28.30 20.53
C VAL A 216 -3.69 26.94 20.53
N LEU A 217 -4.27 25.97 21.23
CA LEU A 217 -3.81 24.59 21.18
C LEU A 217 -4.38 23.90 19.94
N ILE A 218 -3.50 23.45 19.04
CA ILE A 218 -3.87 22.69 17.86
C ILE A 218 -3.49 21.23 18.10
N THR A 219 -4.50 20.36 18.18
CA THR A 219 -4.35 18.93 18.34
C THR A 219 -4.94 18.18 17.17
N GLY A 220 -4.37 17.01 16.88
CA GLY A 220 -4.79 16.19 15.76
C GLY A 220 -3.87 15.01 15.52
N ARG A 221 -3.97 14.47 14.30
CA ARG A 221 -3.20 13.35 13.80
C ARG A 221 -2.43 13.76 12.55
N ALA A 222 -1.17 13.37 12.49
CA ALA A 222 -0.28 13.44 11.34
C ALA A 222 0.59 12.16 11.39
N HIS A 223 0.04 11.03 10.93
CA HIS A 223 0.63 9.72 11.09
C HIS A 223 0.67 8.94 9.77
N SER A 224 1.85 8.45 9.41
CA SER A 224 2.05 7.42 8.39
C SER A 224 3.21 6.50 8.76
N SER A 225 3.18 5.25 8.29
CA SER A 225 4.32 4.33 8.33
C SER A 225 5.49 4.79 7.45
N ASP A 226 5.20 5.58 6.41
CA ASP A 226 6.13 6.03 5.38
C ASP A 226 6.30 7.55 5.39
N LEU A 227 6.14 8.16 6.58
CA LEU A 227 6.21 9.59 6.81
C LEU A 227 7.58 10.18 6.40
N ILE A 228 7.56 11.20 5.55
CA ILE A 228 8.70 12.09 5.28
C ILE A 228 8.67 13.27 6.28
N GLY A 229 7.51 13.86 6.49
CA GLY A 229 7.29 14.96 7.43
C GLY A 229 5.92 15.60 7.26
N TRP A 230 5.61 16.60 8.08
CA TRP A 230 4.36 17.35 8.02
C TRP A 230 4.59 18.83 8.30
N THR A 231 3.69 19.67 7.79
CA THR A 231 3.69 21.12 7.93
C THR A 231 2.28 21.60 8.29
N LEU A 232 2.20 22.49 9.26
CA LEU A 232 0.97 23.17 9.66
C LEU A 232 1.09 24.65 9.30
N THR A 233 0.16 25.16 8.50
CA THR A 233 0.13 26.54 8.04
C THR A 233 -1.20 27.22 8.39
N ALA A 234 -1.19 28.54 8.42
CA ALA A 234 -2.39 29.36 8.49
C ALA A 234 -2.31 30.51 7.49
N ARG A 235 -3.43 30.78 6.82
CA ARG A 235 -3.59 31.87 5.86
C ARG A 235 -4.86 32.64 6.21
N ARG A 236 -4.74 33.97 6.33
CA ARG A 236 -5.92 34.82 6.53
C ARG A 236 -6.72 34.88 5.25
N LEU A 237 -8.04 34.71 5.33
CA LEU A 237 -8.91 34.78 4.16
C LEU A 237 -8.80 36.17 3.50
N GLY A 238 -8.56 36.19 2.19
CA GLY A 238 -8.29 37.42 1.43
C GLY A 238 -6.83 37.92 1.48
N SER A 239 -5.93 37.18 2.15
CA SER A 239 -4.48 37.39 2.08
C SER A 239 -3.80 36.28 1.26
N GLU A 240 -2.71 36.64 0.58
CA GLU A 240 -1.78 35.70 -0.07
C GLU A 240 -0.69 35.21 0.91
N ASP A 241 -0.54 35.87 2.06
CA ASP A 241 0.49 35.52 3.04
C ASP A 241 0.11 34.25 3.82
N VAL A 242 0.93 33.21 3.67
CA VAL A 242 0.83 31.95 4.39
C VAL A 242 1.87 31.91 5.50
N ALA A 243 1.42 31.81 6.74
CA ALA A 243 2.29 31.66 7.90
C ALA A 243 2.47 30.17 8.26
N THR A 244 3.70 29.72 8.41
CA THR A 244 3.98 28.39 8.97
C THR A 244 3.85 28.45 10.49
N ILE A 245 2.92 27.66 11.04
CA ILE A 245 2.73 27.52 12.49
C ILE A 245 3.74 26.52 13.05
N ALA A 246 3.85 25.35 12.43
CA ALA A 246 4.72 24.27 12.90
C ALA A 246 5.12 23.34 11.76
N THR A 247 6.23 22.62 11.96
CA THR A 247 6.65 21.50 11.12
C THR A 247 7.11 20.35 12.01
N GLY A 248 7.03 19.13 11.49
CA GLY A 248 7.54 17.95 12.18
C GLY A 248 7.98 16.85 11.23
N SER A 249 8.88 16.01 11.71
CA SER A 249 9.39 14.82 11.00
C SER A 249 9.02 13.52 11.69
N ARG A 250 8.23 13.58 12.77
CA ARG A 250 7.77 12.43 13.54
C ARG A 250 6.26 12.36 13.50
N SER A 251 5.74 11.13 13.46
CA SER A 251 4.30 10.90 13.48
C SER A 251 3.70 11.39 14.79
N VAL A 252 2.55 12.05 14.67
CA VAL A 252 1.68 12.43 15.78
C VAL A 252 0.40 11.63 15.62
N ASP A 253 0.18 10.67 16.50
CA ASP A 253 -0.93 9.70 16.39
C ASP A 253 -2.08 10.07 17.34
N GLY A 254 -2.56 11.30 17.20
CA GLY A 254 -3.41 11.96 18.19
C GLY A 254 -2.58 12.72 19.24
N GLY A 255 -2.97 13.96 19.52
CA GLY A 255 -2.28 14.82 20.49
C GLY A 255 -1.85 16.16 19.91
N VAL A 256 -0.86 16.80 20.52
CA VAL A 256 -0.49 18.19 20.20
C VAL A 256 0.34 18.25 18.92
N LEU A 257 -0.18 18.98 17.93
CA LEU A 257 0.54 19.35 16.71
C LEU A 257 1.29 20.66 16.90
N ALA A 258 0.62 21.67 17.49
CA ALA A 258 1.21 22.98 17.74
C ALA A 258 0.54 23.73 18.89
N ARG A 259 1.26 24.71 19.43
CA ARG A 259 0.70 25.80 20.24
C ARG A 259 0.94 27.09 19.47
N TRP A 260 -0.13 27.78 19.11
CA TRP A 260 -0.08 28.96 18.26
C TRP A 260 -0.51 30.20 19.04
N ASP A 261 0.39 31.16 19.23
CA ASP A 261 0.05 32.41 19.91
C ASP A 261 -0.67 33.36 18.95
N SER A 262 -1.97 33.56 19.19
CA SER A 262 -2.84 34.44 18.41
C SER A 262 -2.95 35.86 18.96
N SER A 263 -2.23 36.20 20.03
CA SER A 263 -2.36 37.48 20.74
C SER A 263 -2.06 38.68 19.82
N GLU A 264 -0.99 38.58 19.04
CA GLU A 264 -0.53 39.64 18.12
C GLU A 264 -1.04 39.48 16.68
N ILE A 265 -1.90 38.50 16.43
CA ILE A 265 -2.39 38.16 15.09
C ILE A 265 -3.66 38.96 14.78
N ALA A 266 -3.76 39.48 13.55
CA ALA A 266 -4.91 40.26 13.11
C ALA A 266 -6.21 39.46 13.23
N GLY A 267 -7.32 40.12 13.60
CA GLY A 267 -8.64 39.51 13.60
C GLY A 267 -9.07 39.07 12.19
N GLY A 268 -9.94 38.07 12.12
CA GLY A 268 -10.49 37.59 10.86
C GLY A 268 -10.63 36.07 10.80
N VAL A 269 -11.01 35.60 9.62
CA VAL A 269 -11.14 34.18 9.32
C VAL A 269 -9.83 33.67 8.75
N TYR A 270 -9.36 32.53 9.27
CA TYR A 270 -8.13 31.87 8.87
C TYR A 270 -8.44 30.48 8.32
N GLU A 271 -7.82 30.17 7.19
CA GLU A 271 -7.69 28.82 6.67
C GLU A 271 -6.45 28.20 7.31
N VAL A 272 -6.62 27.14 8.11
CA VAL A 272 -5.54 26.42 8.77
C VAL A 272 -5.39 25.07 8.09
N SER A 273 -4.21 24.78 7.55
CA SER A 273 -3.95 23.59 6.75
C SER A 273 -2.85 22.74 7.36
N LEU A 274 -3.13 21.45 7.56
CA LEU A 274 -2.15 20.45 7.96
C LEU A 274 -1.83 19.58 6.74
N GLU A 275 -0.58 19.57 6.32
CA GLU A 275 -0.08 18.78 5.18
C GLU A 275 0.94 17.76 5.67
N LEU A 276 0.75 16.49 5.29
CA LEU A 276 1.63 15.37 5.53
C LEU A 276 2.22 14.91 4.20
N MET A 277 3.55 14.78 4.16
CA MET A 277 4.29 14.21 3.05
C MET A 277 4.64 12.75 3.35
N ASP A 278 4.18 11.87 2.47
CA ASP A 278 4.40 10.44 2.52
C ASP A 278 5.24 9.97 1.32
N ALA A 279 6.18 9.05 1.56
CA ALA A 279 7.09 8.57 0.52
C ALA A 279 6.40 7.78 -0.61
N TYR A 280 5.19 7.27 -0.35
CA TYR A 280 4.40 6.47 -1.27
C TYR A 280 3.15 7.20 -1.76
N LEU A 281 2.40 7.82 -0.84
CA LEU A 281 1.11 8.46 -1.11
C LEU A 281 1.24 9.90 -1.59
N GLY A 282 2.42 10.52 -1.46
CA GLY A 282 2.64 11.91 -1.78
C GLY A 282 2.10 12.84 -0.70
N SER A 283 1.52 13.98 -1.10
CA SER A 283 0.98 14.97 -0.16
C SER A 283 -0.49 14.69 0.18
N ILE A 284 -0.75 14.56 1.47
CA ILE A 284 -2.08 14.38 2.07
C ILE A 284 -2.30 15.59 2.97
N SER A 285 -3.45 16.25 2.86
CA SER A 285 -3.73 17.40 3.71
C SER A 285 -5.16 17.38 4.23
N GLU A 286 -5.38 18.13 5.30
CA GLU A 286 -6.70 18.54 5.75
C GLU A 286 -6.66 20.04 6.04
N THR A 287 -7.79 20.71 5.83
CA THR A 287 -7.93 22.15 6.05
C THR A 287 -9.20 22.43 6.84
N ILE A 288 -9.09 23.33 7.82
CA ILE A 288 -10.21 23.86 8.61
C ILE A 288 -10.24 25.38 8.56
N MET A 289 -11.42 25.95 8.77
CA MET A 289 -11.62 27.39 8.93
C MET A 289 -11.74 27.73 10.40
N ILE A 290 -11.06 28.77 10.88
CA ILE A 290 -11.24 29.30 12.24
C ILE A 290 -11.45 30.80 12.22
N GLY A 291 -12.20 31.32 13.19
CA GLY A 291 -12.40 32.75 13.41
C GLY A 291 -11.57 33.25 14.59
N LEU A 292 -10.80 34.31 14.40
CA LEU A 292 -10.19 35.09 15.47
C LEU A 292 -10.94 36.41 15.64
N PRO A 293 -11.46 36.74 16.83
CA PRO A 293 -12.17 37.99 17.07
C PRO A 293 -11.26 39.21 16.86
N GLU A 294 -11.83 40.34 16.47
CA GLU A 294 -11.10 41.60 16.35
C GLU A 294 -10.46 42.02 17.68
N GLN A 295 -9.34 42.75 17.63
CA GLN A 295 -8.76 43.29 18.86
C GLN A 295 -9.72 44.32 19.47
N PRO A 296 -9.94 44.31 20.79
CA PRO A 296 -10.70 45.35 21.44
C PRO A 296 -10.01 46.71 21.22
N SER A 297 -10.72 47.67 20.64
CA SER A 297 -10.23 49.03 20.45
C SER A 297 -9.93 49.65 21.81
N VAL A 298 -8.66 49.94 22.10
CA VAL A 298 -8.28 50.77 23.25
C VAL A 298 -8.61 52.22 22.90
N SER A 299 -9.88 52.61 22.99
CA SER A 299 -10.30 54.00 22.90
C SER A 299 -11.50 54.22 23.82
N GLY A 300 -11.25 54.80 24.99
CA GLY A 300 -12.32 55.27 25.87
C GLY A 300 -12.07 55.14 27.37
N LEU A 301 -10.89 55.50 27.88
CA LEU A 301 -10.67 55.78 29.31
C LEU A 301 -9.65 56.92 29.43
N GLU A 302 -9.99 58.09 28.90
CA GLU A 302 -9.35 59.35 29.31
C GLU A 302 -10.43 60.39 29.68
N SER A 303 -10.31 60.85 30.93
CA SER A 303 -10.81 62.11 31.51
C SER A 303 -12.32 62.44 31.46
N GLU A 304 -12.98 62.26 32.61
CA GLU A 304 -13.90 63.29 33.13
C GLU A 304 -13.40 63.73 34.52
N THR A 305 -12.47 64.68 34.50
CA THR A 305 -12.32 65.66 35.59
C THR A 305 -13.05 66.93 35.16
N ALA A 306 -14.16 67.25 35.81
CA ALA A 306 -14.75 68.59 35.93
C ALA A 306 -15.75 68.53 37.10
N GLU A 307 -15.40 69.06 38.27
CA GLU A 307 -15.82 70.39 38.74
C GLU A 307 -17.34 70.61 38.73
N SER A 308 -17.92 70.66 39.92
CA SER A 308 -19.04 71.56 40.23
C SER A 308 -19.02 71.95 41.71
N GLU A 309 -18.77 73.25 41.90
CA GLU A 309 -19.09 74.19 43.00
C GLU A 309 -19.62 73.68 44.35
#